data_AF-A0A3N5WJL3-F1
#
_entry.id   AF-A0A3N5WJL3-F1
#
_cell.length_a   1.000
_cell.length_b   1.000
_cell.length_c   1.000
_cell.angle_alpha   90.00
_cell.angle_beta   90.00
_cell.angle_gamma   90.00
#
_symmetry.space_group_name_H-M   'P 1'
#
loop_
_entity.id
_entity.type
_entity.pdbx_description
1 polymer ?
#
loop_
_entity_poly.entity_id
_entity_poly.type
_entity_poly.pdbx_seq_one_letter_code
_entity_poly.pdbx_strand_id
1 'polypeptide(L)'
;APRFGMDESAAKAEDRGLTATFKDATGKELARVSLGKNIESGADAGPMGGGGAVGRYIRNHADESGFYAISEMFPSVSDEATRWLADDFFSPEKIKSISLSHKSKDETAWKLTRETEDAEFKLEGAAGDEVLDNSATTPLKSLFSYARFSDVIPADKVAERANAEEKRSAVIETVEGFIYQLTITPAKAAAPAEGGAAPATSEEVLLTVNVNAELPKERKKEEGEKEEDTKSKDAAFAERIKTLGEKLAKEKALEGRTFLVSKTTVDALLKERDQLITKAQPAPAAAAGQGSVQQLPGGIVATPPAQSAASKPIEAVTPPIAVPPLEEEKSGE
;
A
#
# COMPACT_ATOMS: atom_id res chain seq x y z
N ALA A 1 -46.64 -8.30 -1.83
CA ALA A 1 -45.26 -7.94 -2.18
C ALA A 1 -44.94 -6.43 -1.99
N PRO A 2 -45.76 -5.45 -2.46
CA PRO A 2 -45.37 -4.03 -2.43
C PRO A 2 -45.13 -3.47 -1.01
N ARG A 3 -45.91 -3.94 -0.02
CA ARG A 3 -45.80 -3.54 1.39
C ARG A 3 -44.48 -3.95 2.06
N PHE A 4 -43.79 -4.96 1.52
CA PHE A 4 -42.52 -5.45 2.04
C PHE A 4 -41.32 -5.01 1.19
N GLY A 5 -41.56 -4.27 0.10
CA GLY A 5 -40.54 -3.89 -0.88
C GLY A 5 -39.87 -5.10 -1.54
N MET A 6 -40.68 -6.08 -1.97
CA MET A 6 -40.22 -7.28 -2.67
C MET A 6 -41.10 -7.58 -3.90
N ASP A 7 -41.55 -6.54 -4.57
CA ASP A 7 -42.29 -6.66 -5.81
C ASP A 7 -41.32 -6.70 -6.98
N GLU A 8 -40.99 -7.90 -7.45
CA GLU A 8 -40.09 -8.13 -8.60
C GLU A 8 -40.54 -7.39 -9.88
N SER A 9 -41.83 -7.06 -10.00
CA SER A 9 -42.40 -6.33 -11.13
C SER A 9 -42.40 -4.81 -10.96
N ALA A 10 -42.03 -4.30 -9.78
CA ALA A 10 -42.02 -2.86 -9.53
C ALA A 10 -40.94 -2.15 -10.33
N ALA A 11 -41.28 -0.96 -10.86
CA ALA A 11 -40.33 -0.10 -11.56
C ALA A 11 -39.34 0.61 -10.62
N LYS A 12 -39.75 0.83 -9.35
CA LYS A 12 -38.95 1.49 -8.32
C LYS A 12 -38.06 0.48 -7.59
N ALA A 13 -36.78 0.82 -7.40
CA ALA A 13 -35.80 -0.06 -6.76
C ALA A 13 -36.19 -0.38 -5.30
N GLU A 14 -36.73 0.62 -4.60
CA GLU A 14 -37.14 0.52 -3.19
C GLU A 14 -38.32 -0.43 -2.98
N ASP A 15 -39.13 -0.65 -4.03
CA ASP A 15 -40.27 -1.53 -4.01
C ASP A 15 -39.94 -2.94 -4.51
N ARG A 16 -38.81 -3.11 -5.20
CA ARG A 16 -38.34 -4.39 -5.79
C ARG A 16 -37.53 -5.24 -4.82
N GLY A 17 -36.79 -4.60 -3.92
CA GLY A 17 -35.89 -5.29 -3.00
C GLY A 17 -34.65 -5.84 -3.69
N LEU A 18 -33.72 -6.37 -2.91
CA LEU A 18 -32.45 -6.93 -3.38
C LEU A 18 -32.52 -8.45 -3.40
N THR A 19 -32.36 -9.06 -4.57
CA THR A 19 -32.41 -10.53 -4.71
C THR A 19 -31.02 -11.10 -4.92
N ALA A 20 -30.57 -11.92 -3.96
CA ALA A 20 -29.35 -12.70 -4.04
C ALA A 20 -29.67 -14.10 -4.57
N THR A 21 -29.09 -14.46 -5.71
CA THR A 21 -29.22 -15.80 -6.31
C THR A 21 -27.88 -16.51 -6.22
N PHE A 22 -27.84 -17.59 -5.44
CA PHE A 22 -26.66 -18.42 -5.25
C PHE A 22 -26.68 -19.54 -6.29
N LYS A 23 -25.63 -19.63 -7.09
CA LYS A 23 -25.50 -20.62 -8.17
C LYS A 23 -24.28 -21.51 -7.93
N ASP A 24 -24.35 -22.75 -8.41
CA ASP A 24 -23.19 -23.62 -8.48
C ASP A 24 -22.28 -23.25 -9.67
N ALA A 25 -21.16 -23.97 -9.80
CA ALA A 25 -20.19 -23.77 -10.88
C ALA A 25 -20.77 -23.99 -12.29
N THR A 26 -21.91 -24.68 -12.41
CA THR A 26 -22.62 -24.92 -13.69
C THR A 26 -23.66 -23.83 -13.99
N GLY A 27 -23.83 -22.87 -13.09
CA GLY A 27 -24.84 -21.82 -13.19
C GLY A 27 -26.23 -22.27 -12.72
N LYS A 28 -26.36 -23.48 -12.17
CA LYS A 28 -27.62 -23.97 -11.60
C LYS A 28 -27.88 -23.26 -10.28
N GLU A 29 -29.10 -22.78 -10.10
CA GLU A 29 -29.54 -22.14 -8.87
C GLU A 29 -29.59 -23.13 -7.70
N LEU A 30 -28.89 -22.80 -6.62
CA LEU A 30 -28.86 -23.54 -5.36
C LEU A 30 -29.83 -22.96 -4.35
N ALA A 31 -29.88 -21.63 -4.27
CA ALA A 31 -30.75 -20.90 -3.37
C ALA A 31 -31.02 -19.50 -3.91
N ARG A 32 -32.18 -18.95 -3.56
CA ARG A 32 -32.55 -17.58 -3.87
C ARG A 32 -33.22 -16.95 -2.68
N VAL A 33 -32.76 -15.76 -2.33
CA VAL A 33 -33.24 -14.98 -1.18
C VAL A 33 -33.46 -13.55 -1.63
N SER A 34 -34.62 -12.99 -1.32
CA SER A 34 -34.92 -11.57 -1.56
C SER A 34 -34.98 -10.81 -0.24
N LEU A 35 -34.28 -9.69 -0.17
CA LEU A 35 -34.23 -8.79 0.95
C LEU A 35 -35.07 -7.56 0.63
N GLY A 36 -36.07 -7.29 1.46
CA GLY A 36 -37.02 -6.21 1.25
C GLY A 36 -36.66 -4.96 2.05
N LYS A 37 -37.70 -4.19 2.38
CA LYS A 37 -37.61 -2.98 3.20
C LYS A 37 -37.15 -3.30 4.63
N ASN A 38 -36.46 -2.34 5.23
CA ASN A 38 -36.14 -2.37 6.65
C ASN A 38 -37.43 -2.21 7.46
N ILE A 39 -37.47 -2.88 8.61
CA ILE A 39 -38.51 -2.76 9.62
C ILE A 39 -38.09 -1.62 10.53
N GLU A 40 -38.81 -0.51 10.48
CA GLU A 40 -38.57 0.64 11.35
C GLU A 40 -39.08 0.35 12.76
N SER A 41 -38.34 0.79 13.78
CA SER A 41 -38.89 0.83 15.14
C SER A 41 -40.05 1.81 15.13
N GLY A 42 -41.23 1.34 15.51
CA GLY A 42 -42.41 2.20 15.71
C GLY A 42 -42.29 3.15 16.92
N ALA A 43 -41.08 3.40 17.43
CA ALA A 43 -40.84 4.41 18.44
C ALA A 43 -40.98 5.77 17.76
N ASP A 44 -41.92 6.59 18.24
CA ASP A 44 -42.06 7.98 17.82
C ASP A 44 -40.67 8.63 17.78
N ALA A 45 -40.27 9.08 16.59
CA ALA A 45 -39.03 9.80 16.41
C ALA A 45 -39.12 11.07 17.26
N GLY A 46 -38.56 11.01 18.47
CA GLY A 46 -38.51 12.16 19.35
C GLY A 46 -37.82 13.35 18.65
N PRO A 47 -37.86 14.56 19.23
CA PRO A 47 -37.32 15.78 18.60
C PRO A 47 -35.83 15.74 18.20
N MET A 48 -35.12 14.66 18.54
CA MET A 48 -33.74 14.36 18.12
C MET A 48 -33.62 13.26 17.04
N GLY A 49 -34.71 12.83 16.40
CA GLY A 49 -34.69 11.90 15.26
C GLY A 49 -34.18 10.50 15.63
N GLY A 50 -34.95 9.78 16.45
CA GLY A 50 -34.56 8.47 17.01
C GLY A 50 -35.31 7.25 16.46
N GLY A 51 -35.76 7.28 15.21
CA GLY A 51 -36.31 6.09 14.55
C GLY A 51 -35.21 5.26 13.91
N GLY A 52 -34.86 4.12 14.52
CA GLY A 52 -33.87 3.18 13.97
C GLY A 52 -34.53 1.99 13.28
N ALA A 53 -33.89 1.41 12.26
CA ALA A 53 -34.30 0.12 11.73
C ALA A 53 -34.01 -0.99 12.76
N VAL A 54 -35.00 -1.85 13.05
CA VAL A 54 -34.92 -2.96 14.03
C VAL A 54 -34.94 -4.35 13.40
N GLY A 55 -35.27 -4.44 12.12
CA GLY A 55 -35.13 -5.66 11.35
C GLY A 55 -35.22 -5.43 9.85
N ARG A 56 -35.32 -6.52 9.09
CA ARG A 56 -35.57 -6.50 7.66
C ARG A 56 -36.53 -7.61 7.27
N TYR A 57 -37.36 -7.37 6.25
CA TYR A 57 -38.15 -8.43 5.65
C TYR A 57 -37.28 -9.27 4.71
N ILE A 58 -37.42 -10.60 4.76
CA ILE A 58 -36.76 -11.55 3.85
C ILE A 58 -37.76 -12.53 3.24
N ARG A 59 -37.56 -12.89 1.97
CA ARG A 59 -38.21 -14.03 1.32
C ARG A 59 -37.18 -15.09 0.99
N ASN A 60 -37.36 -16.28 1.54
CA ASN A 60 -36.64 -17.48 1.09
C ASN A 60 -37.46 -18.13 -0.02
N HIS A 61 -36.92 -18.24 -1.23
CA HIS A 61 -37.66 -18.82 -2.36
C HIS A 61 -37.73 -20.35 -2.33
N ALA A 62 -37.03 -21.01 -1.40
CA ALA A 62 -37.21 -22.44 -1.12
C ALA A 62 -38.47 -22.73 -0.28
N ASP A 63 -39.08 -21.69 0.31
CA ASP A 63 -40.31 -21.80 1.09
C ASP A 63 -41.40 -20.88 0.53
N GLU A 64 -42.54 -21.46 0.18
CA GLU A 64 -43.68 -20.74 -0.38
C GLU A 64 -44.62 -20.20 0.70
N SER A 65 -44.37 -20.50 1.99
CA SER A 65 -45.26 -20.15 3.10
C SER A 65 -45.38 -18.64 3.37
N GLY A 66 -44.37 -17.84 3.00
CA GLY A 66 -44.48 -16.39 3.06
C GLY A 66 -43.17 -15.62 3.23
N PHE A 67 -43.29 -14.47 3.90
CA PHE A 67 -42.19 -13.55 4.18
C PHE A 67 -41.81 -13.61 5.66
N TYR A 68 -40.52 -13.50 5.92
CA TYR A 68 -39.92 -13.53 7.25
C TYR A 68 -39.58 -12.11 7.71
N ALA A 69 -39.85 -11.79 8.97
CA ALA A 69 -39.34 -10.60 9.64
C ALA A 69 -38.21 -11.04 10.57
N ILE A 70 -37.02 -10.49 10.36
CA ILE A 70 -35.83 -10.84 11.15
C ILE A 70 -35.12 -9.58 11.63
N SER A 71 -34.34 -9.68 12.70
CA SER A 71 -33.62 -8.54 13.27
C SER A 71 -32.32 -8.16 12.53
N GLU A 72 -31.82 -9.02 11.66
CA GLU A 72 -30.60 -8.78 10.87
C GLU A 72 -30.86 -7.87 9.66
N MET A 73 -29.95 -6.94 9.40
CA MET A 73 -30.06 -5.94 8.33
C MET A 73 -29.37 -6.34 7.03
N PHE A 74 -28.41 -7.27 7.12
CA PHE A 74 -27.52 -7.70 6.04
C PHE A 74 -26.76 -6.52 5.43
N PRO A 75 -25.97 -5.77 6.23
CA PRO A 75 -25.26 -4.59 5.75
C PRO A 75 -24.24 -4.90 4.64
N SER A 76 -23.79 -6.16 4.53
CA SER A 76 -22.88 -6.63 3.49
C SER A 76 -23.58 -6.93 2.16
N VAL A 77 -24.90 -7.08 2.13
CA VAL A 77 -25.65 -7.41 0.91
C VAL A 77 -26.08 -6.11 0.25
N SER A 78 -25.36 -5.73 -0.81
CA SER A 78 -25.57 -4.49 -1.55
C SER A 78 -25.79 -4.77 -3.04
N ASP A 79 -26.50 -3.88 -3.73
CA ASP A 79 -26.59 -3.83 -5.20
C ASP A 79 -25.41 -3.09 -5.84
N GLU A 80 -24.58 -2.42 -5.05
CA GLU A 80 -23.37 -1.75 -5.50
C GLU A 80 -22.27 -2.78 -5.75
N ALA A 81 -21.96 -3.05 -7.02
CA ALA A 81 -20.94 -4.04 -7.41
C ALA A 81 -19.57 -3.80 -6.74
N THR A 82 -19.21 -2.53 -6.49
CA THR A 82 -17.96 -2.13 -5.84
C THR A 82 -17.82 -2.68 -4.42
N ARG A 83 -18.94 -2.88 -3.70
CA ARG A 83 -18.94 -3.46 -2.34
C ARG A 83 -18.64 -4.96 -2.30
N TRP A 84 -18.66 -5.63 -3.45
CA TRP A 84 -18.35 -7.05 -3.58
C TRP A 84 -16.92 -7.30 -4.08
N LEU A 85 -16.17 -6.23 -4.37
CA LEU A 85 -14.79 -6.35 -4.82
C LEU A 85 -13.92 -6.73 -3.62
N ALA A 86 -13.08 -7.75 -3.82
CA ALA A 86 -11.96 -8.00 -2.91
C ALA A 86 -10.93 -6.89 -3.14
N ASP A 87 -10.85 -5.94 -2.22
CA ASP A 87 -10.03 -4.73 -2.32
C ASP A 87 -8.54 -4.97 -2.06
N ASP A 88 -8.15 -6.21 -1.78
CA ASP A 88 -6.78 -6.68 -1.71
C ASP A 88 -6.05 -6.38 -3.03
N PHE A 89 -4.97 -5.60 -2.93
CA PHE A 89 -4.18 -5.17 -4.07
C PHE A 89 -2.75 -5.73 -4.02
N PHE A 90 -1.94 -5.45 -5.04
CA PHE A 90 -0.53 -5.81 -5.01
C PHE A 90 0.23 -4.91 -4.01
N SER A 91 1.12 -5.51 -3.23
CA SER A 91 1.94 -4.80 -2.25
C SER A 91 3.40 -5.21 -2.43
N PRO A 92 4.17 -4.47 -3.26
CA PRO A 92 5.56 -4.77 -3.50
C PRO A 92 6.35 -4.52 -2.21
N GLU A 93 6.98 -5.57 -1.71
CA GLU A 93 7.86 -5.50 -0.55
C GLU A 93 9.32 -5.41 -1.02
N LYS A 94 10.19 -4.82 -0.20
CA LYS A 94 11.63 -4.75 -0.48
C LYS A 94 11.94 -4.21 -1.87
N ILE A 95 11.31 -3.10 -2.23
CA ILE A 95 11.50 -2.44 -3.54
C ILE A 95 12.99 -2.12 -3.72
N LYS A 96 13.64 -2.59 -4.78
CA LYS A 96 15.07 -2.37 -5.07
C LYS A 96 15.28 -1.23 -6.06
N SER A 97 14.41 -1.12 -7.06
CA SER A 97 14.50 -0.15 -8.13
C SER A 97 13.10 0.34 -8.52
N ILE A 98 13.01 1.62 -8.87
CA ILE A 98 11.80 2.26 -9.38
C ILE A 98 12.21 3.12 -10.57
N SER A 99 11.57 2.91 -11.71
CA SER A 99 11.69 3.81 -12.86
C SER A 99 10.34 4.34 -13.29
N LEU A 100 10.29 5.60 -13.71
CA LEU A 100 9.10 6.23 -14.27
C LEU A 100 9.42 6.75 -15.67
N SER A 101 8.47 6.62 -16.60
CA SER A 101 8.56 7.20 -17.93
C SER A 101 7.99 8.62 -17.99
N HIS A 102 8.41 9.38 -18.99
CA HIS A 102 7.81 10.69 -19.27
C HIS A 102 6.33 10.56 -19.68
N LYS A 103 5.56 11.65 -19.49
CA LYS A 103 4.18 11.72 -19.98
C LYS A 103 4.13 11.41 -21.49
N SER A 104 3.26 10.47 -21.87
CA SER A 104 3.03 10.03 -23.26
C SER A 104 4.28 9.57 -24.00
N LYS A 105 5.36 9.21 -23.30
CA LYS A 105 6.60 8.69 -23.87
C LYS A 105 7.07 7.47 -23.10
N ASP A 106 7.60 6.49 -23.82
CA ASP A 106 8.18 5.29 -23.22
C ASP A 106 9.62 5.51 -22.71
N GLU A 107 10.16 6.72 -22.89
CA GLU A 107 11.47 7.11 -22.39
C GLU A 107 11.44 7.31 -20.86
N THR A 108 12.46 6.76 -20.18
CA THR A 108 12.59 6.85 -18.72
C THR A 108 12.89 8.29 -18.30
N ALA A 109 12.00 8.89 -17.52
CA ALA A 109 12.16 10.22 -16.94
C ALA A 109 13.16 10.22 -15.78
N TRP A 110 13.07 9.22 -14.92
CA TRP A 110 14.00 9.02 -13.81
C TRP A 110 13.99 7.57 -13.35
N LYS A 111 15.08 7.17 -12.71
CA LYS A 111 15.24 5.85 -12.11
C LYS A 111 15.97 5.95 -10.79
N LEU A 112 15.37 5.39 -9.75
CA LEU A 112 15.89 5.30 -8.40
C LEU A 112 16.28 3.86 -8.11
N THR A 113 17.44 3.66 -7.51
CA THR A 113 17.96 2.33 -7.14
C THR A 113 18.48 2.36 -5.72
N ARG A 114 18.43 1.22 -5.02
CA ARG A 114 19.11 1.06 -3.74
C ARG A 114 19.80 -0.30 -3.68
N GLU A 115 20.89 -0.36 -2.90
CA GLU A 115 21.70 -1.57 -2.77
C GLU A 115 21.07 -2.59 -1.81
N THR A 116 20.51 -2.11 -0.70
CA THR A 116 19.86 -2.92 0.33
C THR A 116 18.50 -2.33 0.71
N GLU A 117 17.67 -3.09 1.43
CA GLU A 117 16.35 -2.63 1.85
C GLU A 117 16.38 -1.48 2.87
N ASP A 118 17.47 -1.33 3.60
CA ASP A 118 17.70 -0.22 4.54
C ASP A 118 18.42 0.97 3.90
N ALA A 119 19.01 0.77 2.72
CA ALA A 119 19.73 1.82 2.03
C ALA A 119 18.78 2.91 1.49
N GLU A 120 19.30 4.13 1.44
CA GLU A 120 18.65 5.23 0.76
C GLU A 120 18.65 5.02 -0.76
N PHE A 121 17.63 5.56 -1.42
CA PHE A 121 17.58 5.56 -2.88
C PHE A 121 18.71 6.43 -3.44
N LYS A 122 19.23 6.02 -4.59
CA LYS A 122 20.20 6.74 -5.41
C LYS A 122 19.55 6.98 -6.78
N LEU A 123 19.65 8.21 -7.28
CA LEU A 123 19.17 8.57 -8.61
C LEU A 123 20.19 8.19 -9.67
N GLU A 124 19.75 7.39 -10.64
CA GLU A 124 20.56 7.03 -11.79
C GLU A 124 20.74 8.26 -12.70
N GLY A 125 21.98 8.52 -13.09
CA GLY A 125 22.35 9.69 -13.87
C GLY A 125 22.20 11.02 -13.11
N ALA A 126 22.31 11.02 -11.78
CA ALA A 126 22.40 12.26 -11.00
C ALA A 126 23.60 13.11 -11.44
N ALA A 127 23.38 14.40 -11.70
CA ALA A 127 24.48 15.34 -11.88
C ALA A 127 25.19 15.60 -10.53
N GLY A 128 26.46 16.00 -10.54
CA GLY A 128 27.29 16.08 -9.33
C GLY A 128 26.81 17.07 -8.25
N ASP A 129 25.91 17.99 -8.60
CA ASP A 129 25.28 18.98 -7.74
C ASP A 129 23.82 18.65 -7.35
N GLU A 130 23.26 17.55 -7.86
CA GLU A 130 21.91 17.07 -7.53
C GLU A 130 21.96 16.21 -6.26
N VAL A 131 21.34 16.69 -5.18
CA VAL A 131 21.20 15.94 -3.93
C VAL A 131 19.77 15.42 -3.83
N LEU A 132 19.60 14.12 -3.62
CA LEU A 132 18.26 13.52 -3.50
C LEU A 132 17.51 14.09 -2.29
N ASP A 133 16.23 14.40 -2.48
CA ASP A 133 15.34 14.75 -1.39
C ASP A 133 14.84 13.48 -0.69
N ASN A 134 15.39 13.21 0.49
CA ASN A 134 14.98 12.07 1.32
C ASN A 134 13.51 12.17 1.74
N SER A 135 12.95 13.37 1.91
CA SER A 135 11.54 13.55 2.25
C SER A 135 10.63 13.17 1.08
N ALA A 136 11.07 13.43 -0.16
CA ALA A 136 10.33 13.09 -1.36
C ALA A 136 10.39 11.58 -1.68
N THR A 137 11.51 10.92 -1.33
CA THR A 137 11.80 9.52 -1.71
C THR A 137 11.50 8.51 -0.61
N THR A 138 11.40 8.91 0.66
CA THR A 138 11.00 8.02 1.76
C THR A 138 9.67 7.28 1.50
N PRO A 139 8.59 7.94 1.03
CA PRO A 139 7.32 7.26 0.75
C PRO A 139 7.44 6.16 -0.33
N LEU A 140 8.45 6.24 -1.21
CA LEU A 140 8.68 5.25 -2.25
C LEU A 140 9.20 3.92 -1.70
N LYS A 141 9.74 3.90 -0.46
CA LYS A 141 10.20 2.66 0.20
C LYS A 141 9.04 1.72 0.54
N SER A 142 7.85 2.27 0.80
CA SER A 142 6.61 1.55 1.15
C SER A 142 5.51 1.82 0.11
N LEU A 143 5.90 1.98 -1.15
CA LEU A 143 4.97 2.29 -2.23
C LEU A 143 3.97 1.14 -2.39
N PHE A 144 2.68 1.48 -2.43
CA PHE A 144 1.54 0.57 -2.49
C PHE A 144 1.34 -0.36 -1.28
N SER A 145 2.07 -0.20 -0.17
CA SER A 145 1.84 -1.04 1.03
C SER A 145 0.43 -0.95 1.62
N TYR A 146 -0.27 0.16 1.37
CA TYR A 146 -1.66 0.37 1.79
C TYR A 146 -2.57 0.70 0.60
N ALA A 147 -2.14 0.33 -0.61
CA ALA A 147 -2.92 0.63 -1.79
C ALA A 147 -4.21 -0.20 -1.81
N ARG A 148 -5.29 0.48 -2.15
CA ARG A 148 -6.59 -0.10 -2.44
C ARG A 148 -7.12 0.51 -3.72
N PHE A 149 -8.00 -0.22 -4.39
CA PHE A 149 -8.72 0.28 -5.54
C PHE A 149 -10.19 0.47 -5.18
N SER A 150 -10.81 1.46 -5.83
CA SER A 150 -12.22 1.78 -5.67
C SER A 150 -13.09 0.95 -6.61
N ASP A 151 -12.58 0.63 -7.81
CA ASP A 151 -13.32 -0.09 -8.84
C ASP A 151 -12.38 -0.80 -9.84
N VAL A 152 -12.93 -1.69 -10.67
CA VAL A 152 -12.23 -2.34 -11.79
C VAL A 152 -12.91 -1.95 -13.09
N ILE A 153 -12.17 -1.29 -13.97
CA ILE A 153 -12.67 -0.82 -15.26
C ILE A 153 -12.48 -1.91 -16.31
N PRO A 154 -13.56 -2.33 -17.01
CA PRO A 154 -13.46 -3.23 -18.16
C PRO A 154 -12.57 -2.63 -19.26
N ALA A 155 -11.76 -3.47 -19.92
CA ALA A 155 -10.76 -3.02 -20.91
C ALA A 155 -11.36 -2.20 -22.06
N ASP A 156 -12.59 -2.50 -22.47
CA ASP A 156 -13.36 -1.78 -23.48
C ASP A 156 -13.80 -0.37 -23.04
N LYS A 157 -13.87 -0.13 -21.73
CA LYS A 157 -14.25 1.17 -21.12
C LYS A 157 -13.07 2.02 -20.68
N VAL A 158 -11.85 1.49 -20.69
CA VAL A 158 -10.64 2.23 -20.30
C VAL A 158 -10.44 3.45 -21.21
N ALA A 159 -10.51 3.30 -22.54
CA ALA A 159 -10.29 4.42 -23.46
C ALA A 159 -11.33 5.55 -23.33
N GLU A 160 -12.56 5.22 -22.93
CA GLU A 160 -13.61 6.20 -22.67
C GLU A 160 -13.29 7.05 -21.43
N ARG A 161 -12.69 6.45 -20.40
CA ARG A 161 -12.38 7.10 -19.11
C ARG A 161 -10.94 7.57 -18.94
N ALA A 162 -10.01 7.12 -19.77
CA ALA A 162 -8.59 7.42 -19.64
C ALA A 162 -8.21 8.72 -20.36
N ASN A 163 -7.41 9.57 -19.71
CA ASN A 163 -6.72 10.68 -20.36
C ASN A 163 -5.35 10.21 -20.90
N ALA A 164 -5.33 9.74 -22.15
CA ALA A 164 -4.14 9.17 -22.76
C ALA A 164 -2.96 10.15 -22.90
N GLU A 165 -3.20 11.47 -22.92
CA GLU A 165 -2.15 12.50 -23.06
C GLU A 165 -1.22 12.57 -21.84
N GLU A 166 -1.66 12.05 -20.70
CA GLU A 166 -0.87 11.99 -19.46
C GLU A 166 -0.51 10.56 -19.04
N LYS A 167 -0.59 9.60 -19.98
CA LYS A 167 -0.18 8.21 -19.73
C LYS A 167 1.30 8.17 -19.33
N ARG A 168 1.62 7.40 -18.28
CA ARG A 168 2.99 7.10 -17.86
C ARG A 168 3.15 5.61 -17.57
N SER A 169 4.35 5.12 -17.74
CA SER A 169 4.73 3.75 -17.40
C SER A 169 5.69 3.79 -16.22
N ALA A 170 5.48 2.94 -15.23
CA ALA A 170 6.42 2.76 -14.13
C ALA A 170 6.84 1.29 -14.03
N VAL A 171 8.09 1.05 -13.68
CA VAL A 171 8.61 -0.30 -13.43
C VAL A 171 9.19 -0.32 -12.03
N ILE A 172 8.73 -1.28 -11.23
CA ILE A 172 9.18 -1.49 -9.86
C ILE A 172 9.79 -2.88 -9.79
N GLU A 173 11.04 -2.96 -9.37
CA GLU A 173 11.73 -4.22 -9.14
C GLU A 173 11.97 -4.38 -7.65
N THR A 174 11.79 -5.59 -7.14
CA THR A 174 12.02 -5.94 -5.73
C THR A 174 13.31 -6.75 -5.57
N VAL A 175 13.89 -6.74 -4.37
CA VAL A 175 15.06 -7.57 -4.04
C VAL A 175 14.77 -9.06 -4.22
N GLU A 176 13.51 -9.46 -4.07
CA GLU A 176 13.06 -10.84 -4.16
C GLU A 176 12.76 -11.29 -5.60
N GLY A 177 12.99 -10.43 -6.59
CA GLY A 177 12.89 -10.76 -8.01
C GLY A 177 11.53 -10.46 -8.65
N PHE A 178 10.56 -9.88 -7.93
CA PHE A 178 9.33 -9.39 -8.55
C PHE A 178 9.58 -8.12 -9.36
N ILE A 179 8.97 -8.07 -10.55
CA ILE A 179 9.00 -6.97 -11.50
C ILE A 179 7.55 -6.58 -11.80
N TYR A 180 7.14 -5.41 -11.32
CA TYR A 180 5.82 -4.84 -11.55
C TYR A 180 5.91 -3.78 -12.63
N GLN A 181 5.21 -3.99 -13.73
CA GLN A 181 5.06 -3.01 -14.80
C GLN A 181 3.69 -2.36 -14.67
N LEU A 182 3.68 -1.08 -14.34
CA LEU A 182 2.50 -0.29 -14.07
C LEU A 182 2.26 0.68 -15.22
N THR A 183 1.05 0.70 -15.74
CA THR A 183 0.58 1.77 -16.64
C THR A 183 -0.36 2.65 -15.86
N ILE A 184 0.03 3.92 -15.69
CA ILE A 184 -0.68 4.92 -14.91
C ILE A 184 -1.28 5.92 -15.89
N THR A 185 -2.61 6.05 -15.89
CA THR A 185 -3.30 7.00 -16.76
C THR A 185 -4.35 7.76 -15.96
N PRO A 186 -4.26 9.09 -15.83
CA PRO A 186 -5.28 9.86 -15.13
C PRO A 186 -6.67 9.59 -15.72
N ALA A 187 -7.70 9.51 -14.87
CA ALA A 187 -9.07 9.49 -15.36
C ALA A 187 -9.40 10.86 -15.99
N LYS A 188 -10.25 10.87 -17.02
CA LYS A 188 -10.85 12.09 -17.53
C LYS A 188 -11.61 12.76 -16.39
N ALA A 189 -11.43 14.07 -16.26
CA ALA A 189 -12.18 14.85 -15.28
C ALA A 189 -13.69 14.63 -15.51
N ALA A 190 -14.43 14.43 -14.43
CA ALA A 190 -15.88 14.36 -14.50
C ALA A 190 -16.41 15.67 -15.11
N ALA A 191 -17.41 15.55 -15.99
CA ALA A 191 -18.14 16.71 -16.47
C ALA A 191 -18.67 17.49 -15.25
N PRO A 192 -18.62 18.83 -15.26
CA PRO A 192 -19.10 19.62 -14.14
C PRO A 192 -20.55 19.24 -13.84
N ALA A 193 -20.84 18.96 -12.56
CA ALA A 193 -22.22 18.95 -12.09
C ALA A 193 -22.82 20.34 -12.36
N GLU A 194 -24.07 20.39 -12.81
CA GLU A 194 -24.73 21.65 -13.21
C GLU A 194 -24.46 22.78 -12.21
N GLY A 195 -23.74 23.82 -12.67
CA GLY A 195 -23.40 25.01 -11.88
C GLY A 195 -21.99 25.04 -11.25
N GLY A 196 -21.20 23.97 -11.36
CA GLY A 196 -19.81 23.93 -10.88
C GLY A 196 -18.76 24.13 -11.97
N ALA A 197 -17.56 24.59 -11.59
CA ALA A 197 -16.39 24.50 -12.47
C ALA A 197 -15.97 23.03 -12.60
N ALA A 198 -15.66 22.58 -13.82
CA ALA A 198 -15.09 21.25 -14.02
C ALA A 198 -13.77 21.15 -13.25
N PRO A 199 -13.53 20.08 -12.46
CA PRO A 199 -12.23 19.89 -11.84
C PRO A 199 -11.15 19.80 -12.94
N ALA A 200 -10.07 20.57 -12.79
CA ALA A 200 -8.99 20.63 -13.79
C ALA A 200 -8.25 19.28 -13.95
N THR A 201 -8.34 18.41 -12.93
CA THR A 201 -7.73 17.08 -12.89
C THR A 201 -8.64 16.12 -12.14
N SER A 202 -8.76 14.88 -12.61
CA SER A 202 -9.42 13.84 -11.82
C SER A 202 -8.56 13.47 -10.59
N GLU A 203 -9.22 13.25 -9.46
CA GLU A 203 -8.59 12.65 -8.27
C GLU A 203 -8.47 11.13 -8.38
N GLU A 204 -9.02 10.55 -9.44
CA GLU A 204 -8.95 9.12 -9.73
C GLU A 204 -7.99 8.84 -10.89
N VAL A 205 -7.31 7.71 -10.80
CA VAL A 205 -6.30 7.28 -11.75
C VAL A 205 -6.57 5.83 -12.14
N LEU A 206 -6.44 5.54 -13.43
CA LEU A 206 -6.51 4.19 -13.96
C LEU A 206 -5.11 3.59 -13.88
N LEU A 207 -5.00 2.48 -13.16
CA LEU A 207 -3.76 1.75 -12.95
C LEU A 207 -3.91 0.35 -13.55
N THR A 208 -3.12 0.05 -14.57
CA THR A 208 -3.03 -1.32 -15.12
C THR A 208 -1.74 -1.95 -14.66
N VAL A 209 -1.81 -3.18 -14.16
CA VAL A 209 -0.70 -3.86 -13.51
C VAL A 209 -0.33 -5.09 -14.33
N ASN A 210 0.96 -5.25 -14.62
CA ASN A 210 1.53 -6.50 -15.09
C ASN A 210 2.60 -6.98 -14.11
N VAL A 211 2.47 -8.23 -13.67
CA VAL A 211 3.34 -8.80 -12.64
C VAL A 211 4.17 -9.93 -13.24
N ASN A 212 5.49 -9.79 -13.14
CA ASN A 212 6.45 -10.82 -13.47
C ASN A 212 7.32 -11.10 -12.24
N ALA A 213 7.90 -12.29 -12.13
CA ALA A 213 8.94 -12.52 -11.13
C ALA A 213 10.02 -13.48 -11.61
N GLU A 214 11.25 -13.13 -11.27
CA GLU A 214 12.46 -13.90 -11.49
C GLU A 214 12.97 -14.41 -10.13
N LEU A 215 12.28 -15.42 -9.58
CA LEU A 215 12.63 -16.00 -8.29
C LEU A 215 13.90 -16.88 -8.41
N PRO A 216 14.91 -16.70 -7.54
CA PRO A 216 16.08 -17.58 -7.51
C PRO A 216 15.66 -19.02 -7.23
N LYS A 217 16.08 -19.97 -8.08
CA LYS A 217 15.74 -21.39 -7.94
C LYS A 217 16.65 -22.16 -6.98
N GLU A 218 17.82 -21.62 -6.67
CA GLU A 218 18.82 -22.25 -5.80
C GLU A 218 19.44 -21.25 -4.82
N ARG A 219 19.61 -21.68 -3.56
CA ARG A 219 20.32 -20.91 -2.53
C ARG A 219 21.82 -20.91 -2.85
N LYS A 220 22.44 -19.73 -2.97
CA LYS A 220 23.92 -19.63 -2.90
C LYS A 220 24.35 -20.05 -1.50
N LYS A 221 24.97 -21.22 -1.38
CA LYS A 221 25.59 -21.67 -0.13
C LYS A 221 26.85 -20.84 0.10
N GLU A 222 26.95 -20.16 1.23
CA GLU A 222 28.20 -19.54 1.67
C GLU A 222 29.15 -20.62 2.20
N GLU A 223 30.42 -20.50 1.83
CA GLU A 223 31.48 -21.43 2.20
C GLU A 223 31.84 -21.22 3.69
N GLY A 224 31.53 -22.22 4.54
CA GLY A 224 31.81 -22.18 6.00
C GLY A 224 30.59 -22.25 6.93
N GLU A 225 29.38 -22.48 6.41
CA GLU A 225 28.15 -22.62 7.21
C GLU A 225 28.12 -23.92 8.03
N LYS A 226 27.78 -23.85 9.33
CA LYS A 226 27.60 -25.04 10.19
C LYS A 226 26.37 -25.84 9.73
N GLU A 227 26.40 -27.17 9.89
CA GLU A 227 25.31 -28.06 9.44
C GLU A 227 23.92 -27.74 10.03
N GLU A 228 23.87 -27.18 11.24
CA GLU A 228 22.63 -26.74 11.89
C GLU A 228 22.08 -25.45 11.24
N ASP A 229 22.95 -24.49 10.91
CA ASP A 229 22.60 -23.26 10.19
C ASP A 229 22.16 -23.57 8.74
N THR A 230 22.79 -24.55 8.10
CA THR A 230 22.44 -24.97 6.74
C THR A 230 21.02 -25.54 6.67
N LYS A 231 20.63 -26.43 7.59
CA LYS A 231 19.25 -27.00 7.61
C LYS A 231 18.20 -25.94 7.88
N SER A 232 18.45 -25.02 8.82
CA SER A 232 17.52 -23.94 9.13
C SER A 232 17.35 -22.98 7.95
N LYS A 233 18.45 -22.63 7.28
CA LYS A 233 18.42 -21.70 6.14
C LYS A 233 17.84 -22.32 4.87
N ASP A 234 18.05 -23.62 4.65
CA ASP A 234 17.41 -24.35 3.55
C ASP A 234 15.88 -24.46 3.77
N ALA A 235 15.44 -24.73 5.01
CA ALA A 235 14.03 -24.74 5.36
C ALA A 235 13.38 -23.36 5.19
N ALA A 236 14.03 -22.31 5.69
CA ALA A 236 13.56 -20.93 5.53
C ALA A 236 13.50 -20.50 4.05
N PHE A 237 14.47 -20.93 3.23
CA PHE A 237 14.45 -20.66 1.79
C PHE A 237 13.29 -21.37 1.10
N ALA A 238 13.04 -22.65 1.41
CA ALA A 238 11.93 -23.40 0.83
C ALA A 238 10.56 -22.79 1.20
N GLU A 239 10.39 -22.38 2.46
CA GLU A 239 9.18 -21.69 2.91
C GLU A 239 9.01 -20.31 2.24
N ARG A 240 10.11 -19.55 2.09
CA ARG A 240 10.07 -18.26 1.41
C ARG A 240 9.70 -18.42 -0.07
N ILE A 241 10.30 -19.36 -0.79
CA ILE A 241 9.96 -19.62 -2.20
C ILE A 241 8.49 -20.04 -2.34
N LYS A 242 7.97 -20.88 -1.43
CA LYS A 242 6.55 -21.24 -1.42
C LYS A 242 5.66 -20.01 -1.22
N THR A 243 5.99 -19.17 -0.25
CA THR A 243 5.26 -17.93 0.05
C THR A 243 5.27 -16.96 -1.13
N LEU A 244 6.42 -16.78 -1.79
CA LEU A 244 6.56 -15.94 -2.97
C LEU A 244 5.79 -16.52 -4.16
N GLY A 245 5.75 -17.85 -4.32
CA GLY A 245 4.93 -18.51 -5.34
C GLY A 245 3.43 -18.26 -5.15
N GLU A 246 2.93 -18.36 -3.91
CA GLU A 246 1.53 -18.05 -3.58
C GLU A 246 1.21 -16.57 -3.81
N LYS A 247 2.11 -15.66 -3.40
CA LYS A 247 1.99 -14.21 -3.66
C LYS A 247 1.93 -13.91 -5.16
N LEU A 248 2.83 -14.50 -5.94
CA LEU A 248 2.84 -14.36 -7.40
C LEU A 248 1.53 -14.84 -8.03
N ALA A 249 0.97 -15.97 -7.59
CA ALA A 249 -0.30 -16.46 -8.12
C ALA A 249 -1.46 -15.48 -7.85
N LYS A 250 -1.52 -14.90 -6.64
CA LYS A 250 -2.53 -13.88 -6.29
C LYS A 250 -2.36 -12.61 -7.12
N GLU A 251 -1.14 -12.10 -7.22
CA GLU A 251 -0.87 -10.87 -7.95
C GLU A 251 -1.01 -11.03 -9.47
N LYS A 252 -0.68 -12.22 -10.02
CA LYS A 252 -0.99 -12.54 -11.42
C LYS A 252 -2.47 -12.60 -11.72
N ALA A 253 -3.35 -12.87 -10.74
CA ALA A 253 -4.79 -12.78 -10.96
C ALA A 253 -5.27 -11.35 -11.23
N LEU A 254 -4.48 -10.34 -10.83
CA LEU A 254 -4.72 -8.92 -11.09
C LEU A 254 -4.14 -8.46 -12.44
N GLU A 255 -3.29 -9.29 -13.08
CA GLU A 255 -2.61 -8.97 -14.33
C GLU A 255 -3.60 -8.65 -15.45
N GLY A 256 -3.32 -7.59 -16.20
CA GLY A 256 -4.12 -7.18 -17.36
C GLY A 256 -5.46 -6.53 -17.02
N ARG A 257 -5.81 -6.37 -15.74
CA ARG A 257 -6.98 -5.59 -15.30
C ARG A 257 -6.60 -4.13 -15.09
N THR A 258 -7.55 -3.23 -15.33
CA THR A 258 -7.40 -1.81 -15.06
C THR A 258 -8.19 -1.43 -13.81
N PHE A 259 -7.48 -0.95 -12.81
CA PHE A 259 -8.04 -0.59 -11.50
C PHE A 259 -8.19 0.91 -11.40
N LEU A 260 -9.29 1.35 -10.79
CA LEU A 260 -9.51 2.75 -10.44
C LEU A 260 -8.96 2.97 -9.03
N VAL A 261 -7.93 3.80 -8.90
CA VAL A 261 -7.27 4.11 -7.62
C VAL A 261 -7.30 5.61 -7.34
N SER A 262 -7.25 6.00 -6.08
CA SER A 262 -7.05 7.41 -5.73
C SER A 262 -5.68 7.88 -6.19
N LYS A 263 -5.60 9.12 -6.71
CA LYS A 263 -4.35 9.80 -7.09
C LYS A 263 -3.32 9.80 -5.96
N THR A 264 -3.77 9.90 -4.70
CA THR A 264 -2.90 9.86 -3.52
C THR A 264 -2.04 8.59 -3.45
N THR A 265 -2.55 7.47 -3.96
CA THR A 265 -1.84 6.17 -4.02
C THR A 265 -0.62 6.20 -4.94
N VAL A 266 -0.69 6.99 -6.02
CA VAL A 266 0.37 7.08 -7.04
C VAL A 266 1.12 8.42 -7.00
N ASP A 267 0.72 9.36 -6.15
CA ASP A 267 1.24 10.73 -6.14
C ASP A 267 2.75 10.79 -5.91
N ALA A 268 3.25 10.01 -4.95
CA ALA A 268 4.68 9.90 -4.69
C ALA A 268 5.47 9.42 -5.93
N LEU A 269 4.87 8.53 -6.73
CA LEU A 269 5.44 7.98 -7.96
C LEU A 269 5.30 8.95 -9.14
N LEU A 270 4.31 9.84 -9.14
CA LEU A 270 4.09 10.81 -10.22
C LEU A 270 4.92 12.09 -10.11
N LYS A 271 5.74 12.21 -9.07
CA LYS A 271 6.71 13.30 -8.93
C LYS A 271 7.68 13.32 -10.11
N GLU A 272 7.97 14.53 -10.59
CA GLU A 272 8.98 14.74 -11.63
C GLU A 272 10.38 14.67 -11.02
N ARG A 273 11.40 14.45 -11.86
CA ARG A 273 12.80 14.35 -11.42
C ARG A 273 13.22 15.55 -10.56
N ASP A 274 12.85 16.77 -10.97
CA ASP A 274 13.17 18.01 -10.25
C ASP A 274 12.55 18.11 -8.85
N GLN A 275 11.48 17.35 -8.59
CA GLN A 275 10.81 17.28 -7.28
C GLN A 275 11.39 16.18 -6.38
N LEU A 276 12.28 15.35 -6.92
CA LEU A 276 13.01 14.32 -6.19
C LEU A 276 14.41 14.77 -5.78
N ILE A 277 14.85 15.94 -6.25
CA ILE A 277 16.16 16.51 -5.98
C ILE A 277 16.01 17.86 -5.27
N THR A 278 16.92 18.12 -4.35
CA THR A 278 17.18 19.45 -3.82
C THR A 278 18.40 20.02 -4.53
N LYS A 279 18.38 21.31 -4.84
CA LYS A 279 19.62 22.01 -5.20
C LYS A 279 20.54 21.96 -3.99
N ALA A 280 21.79 21.57 -4.18
CA ALA A 280 22.79 21.59 -3.12
C ALA A 280 22.73 22.94 -2.40
N GLN A 281 22.23 22.95 -1.17
CA GLN A 281 22.41 24.10 -0.31
C GLN A 281 23.92 24.22 -0.11
N PRO A 282 24.52 25.42 -0.28
CA PRO A 282 25.92 25.59 0.09
C PRO A 282 26.08 25.03 1.50
N ALA A 283 27.08 24.16 1.68
CA ALA A 283 27.38 23.55 2.96
C ALA A 283 27.23 24.64 4.03
N PRO A 284 26.46 24.43 5.12
CA PRO A 284 26.39 25.40 6.18
C PRO A 284 27.83 25.79 6.49
N ALA A 285 28.17 27.05 6.24
CA ALA A 285 29.49 27.56 6.60
C ALA A 285 29.67 27.12 8.04
N ALA A 286 30.72 26.33 8.31
CA ALA A 286 30.96 25.76 9.62
C ALA A 286 30.83 26.91 10.61
N ALA A 287 29.70 26.95 11.32
CA ALA A 287 29.43 27.96 12.30
C ALA A 287 30.40 27.63 13.42
N ALA A 288 31.56 28.29 13.37
CA ALA A 288 32.51 28.31 14.44
C ALA A 288 31.74 28.70 15.70
N GLY A 289 31.56 27.72 16.58
CA GLY A 289 31.16 27.85 17.98
C GLY A 289 30.00 28.81 18.26
N GLN A 290 28.76 28.33 18.12
CA GLN A 290 27.67 28.80 18.98
C GLN A 290 26.88 27.60 19.47
N GLY A 291 26.95 27.38 20.79
CA GLY A 291 26.32 26.25 21.46
C GLY A 291 24.82 26.20 21.21
N SER A 292 24.32 24.98 21.03
CA SER A 292 22.90 24.68 20.96
C SER A 292 22.20 25.10 22.25
N VAL A 293 21.59 26.29 22.25
CA VAL A 293 20.59 26.67 23.25
C VAL A 293 19.28 26.07 22.79
N GLN A 294 18.94 24.90 23.32
CA GLN A 294 17.64 24.27 23.12
C GLN A 294 16.60 25.06 23.92
N GLN A 295 15.82 25.88 23.22
CA GLN A 295 14.75 26.69 23.83
C GLN A 295 13.54 25.79 24.11
N LEU A 296 13.39 25.35 25.36
CA LEU A 296 12.10 24.84 25.85
C LEU A 296 11.15 26.02 26.10
N PRO A 297 9.84 25.88 25.83
CA PRO A 297 8.86 26.91 26.11
C PRO A 297 8.70 27.06 27.63
N GLY A 298 9.29 28.12 28.21
CA GLY A 298 9.25 28.33 29.66
C GLY A 298 10.16 29.41 30.25
N GLY A 299 11.03 30.08 29.48
CA GLY A 299 11.57 31.40 29.86
C GLY A 299 12.51 31.46 31.08
N ILE A 300 13.40 30.49 31.28
CA ILE A 300 14.48 30.59 32.28
C ILE A 300 15.83 30.22 31.66
N VAL A 301 16.76 31.18 31.67
CA VAL A 301 18.11 31.07 31.11
C VAL A 301 19.07 30.59 32.20
N ALA A 302 19.69 29.43 32.00
CA ALA A 302 20.82 28.98 32.81
C ALA A 302 22.12 29.16 32.03
N THR A 303 23.05 29.95 32.58
CA THR A 303 24.39 30.17 32.02
C THR A 303 25.37 29.09 32.51
N PRO A 304 26.15 28.43 31.63
CA PRO A 304 27.24 27.55 32.06
C PRO A 304 28.53 28.34 32.34
N PRO A 305 29.44 27.84 33.21
CA PRO A 305 30.68 28.52 33.55
C PRO A 305 31.75 28.37 32.44
N ALA A 306 32.61 29.39 32.33
CA ALA A 306 33.63 29.54 31.29
C ALA A 306 34.83 28.58 31.43
N GLN A 307 35.41 28.22 30.28
CA GLN A 307 36.49 27.26 30.07
C GLN A 307 37.87 27.71 30.59
N SER A 308 38.69 26.76 31.05
CA SER A 308 40.14 26.89 31.22
C SER A 308 40.87 25.86 30.34
N ALA A 309 42.06 26.24 29.90
CA ALA A 309 42.73 25.82 28.67
C ALA A 309 43.56 24.52 28.72
N ALA A 310 43.72 23.93 27.54
CA ALA A 310 44.87 23.19 26.98
C ALA A 310 45.36 21.88 27.65
N SER A 311 45.22 20.75 26.93
CA SER A 311 46.28 19.73 26.76
C SER A 311 45.93 18.72 25.64
N LYS A 312 46.98 18.13 25.05
CA LYS A 312 47.10 17.39 23.77
C LYS A 312 46.29 16.07 23.69
N PRO A 313 46.08 15.50 22.48
CA PRO A 313 45.34 14.24 22.30
C PRO A 313 46.07 13.07 22.97
N ILE A 314 45.33 12.27 23.74
CA ILE A 314 45.81 11.04 24.39
C ILE A 314 45.43 9.88 23.46
N GLU A 315 46.43 9.27 22.84
CA GLU A 315 46.31 7.97 22.17
C GLU A 315 46.09 6.88 23.23
N ALA A 316 44.99 6.15 23.13
CA ALA A 316 44.73 5.01 24.00
C ALA A 316 45.55 3.80 23.54
N VAL A 317 46.80 3.70 24.03
CA VAL A 317 47.58 2.46 23.98
C VAL A 317 47.24 1.66 25.24
N THR A 318 46.48 0.58 25.09
CA THR A 318 46.30 -0.43 26.14
C THR A 318 47.52 -1.36 26.15
N PRO A 319 48.30 -1.45 27.26
CA PRO A 319 49.36 -2.45 27.35
C PRO A 319 48.78 -3.84 27.63
N PRO A 320 49.37 -4.92 27.09
CA PRO A 320 48.91 -6.29 27.33
C PRO A 320 49.19 -6.71 28.78
N ILE A 321 48.17 -7.23 29.46
CA ILE A 321 48.30 -7.88 30.76
C ILE A 321 49.00 -9.23 30.54
N ALA A 322 50.23 -9.36 31.05
CA ALA A 322 50.93 -10.62 31.16
C ALA A 322 50.36 -11.43 32.34
N VAL A 323 49.95 -12.67 32.08
CA VAL A 323 49.59 -13.65 33.09
C VAL A 323 50.86 -14.43 33.47
N PRO A 324 51.40 -14.30 34.70
CA PRO A 324 52.42 -15.22 35.18
C PRO A 324 51.79 -16.56 35.61
N PRO A 325 52.40 -17.71 35.27
CA PRO A 325 51.99 -19.03 35.74
C PRO A 325 52.52 -19.28 37.16
N LEU A 326 51.94 -20.24 37.89
CA LEU A 326 52.39 -21.00 39.09
C LEU A 326 51.10 -21.43 39.82
N GLU A 327 50.86 -22.64 40.32
CA GLU A 327 51.66 -23.85 40.51
C GLU A 327 50.69 -25.01 40.80
N GLU A 328 51.01 -26.22 40.35
CA GLU A 328 50.39 -27.46 40.83
C GLU A 328 50.82 -27.71 42.27
N GLU A 329 49.88 -27.80 43.21
CA GLU A 329 50.11 -28.51 44.46
C GLU A 329 49.39 -29.87 44.43
N LYS A 330 50.21 -30.91 44.61
CA LYS A 330 49.86 -32.31 44.66
C LYS A 330 49.21 -32.70 46.00
N SER A 331 48.37 -33.72 45.91
CA SER A 331 48.31 -34.92 46.75
C SER A 331 48.18 -34.82 48.27
N GLY A 332 47.19 -35.57 48.78
CA GLY A 332 47.17 -36.18 50.11
C GLY A 332 45.76 -36.13 50.68
N GLU A 333 45.18 -37.19 51.23
CA GLU A 333 45.47 -38.61 51.39
C GLU A 333 44.11 -39.26 51.67
#